data_AF-A0A2J5P644-F1
#
_entry.id   AF-A0A2J5P644-F1
#
_cell.length_a   1.000
_cell.length_b   1.000
_cell.length_c   1.000
_cell.angle_alpha   90.00
_cell.angle_beta   90.00
_cell.angle_gamma   90.00
#
_symmetry.space_group_name_H-M   'P 1'
#
loop_
_entity.id
_entity.type
_entity.pdbx_description
1 polymer ?
#
loop_
_entity_poly.entity_id
_entity_poly.type
_entity_poly.pdbx_seq_one_letter_code
_entity_poly.pdbx_strand_id
1 'polypeptide(L)'
;NKSSFTGVGTTTTEVPFTINLSNCQSVGSVFMQFNATADTNATSGNQIIQLDNSPSSATGIGIQILDGNNTPVTLNNSSQIWSGSKGSQNSYSFQYYARYIQTLSFVSAGEANAVATYVLTYN
;
A
#
# COMPACT_ATOMS: atom_id res chain seq x y z
N ASN A 1 2.82 -8.48 15.82
CA ASN A 1 3.01 -9.59 16.77
C ASN A 1 3.60 -10.75 15.98
N LYS A 2 4.80 -11.26 16.32
CA LYS A 2 5.48 -12.29 15.50
C LYS A 2 4.65 -13.56 15.33
N SER A 3 3.77 -13.86 16.28
CA SER A 3 2.85 -15.00 16.25
C SER A 3 1.82 -14.96 15.11
N SER A 4 1.61 -13.81 14.46
CA SER A 4 0.75 -13.70 13.28
C SER A 4 1.38 -14.31 12.02
N PHE A 5 2.70 -14.57 12.03
CA PHE A 5 3.44 -15.08 10.89
C PHE A 5 3.71 -16.58 11.04
N THR A 6 2.89 -17.40 10.37
CA THR A 6 2.94 -18.87 10.45
C THR A 6 3.31 -19.52 9.12
N GLY A 7 3.69 -18.74 8.11
CA GLY A 7 4.02 -19.18 6.76
C GLY A 7 3.98 -18.05 5.75
N VAL A 8 4.68 -18.21 4.63
CA VAL A 8 4.67 -17.22 3.53
C VAL A 8 3.23 -16.94 3.10
N GLY A 9 2.88 -15.66 2.99
CA GLY A 9 1.53 -15.19 2.68
C GLY A 9 0.65 -14.92 3.89
N THR A 10 1.05 -15.30 5.11
CA THR A 10 0.33 -14.88 6.32
C THR A 10 0.49 -13.40 6.58
N THR A 11 -0.55 -12.79 7.15
CA THR A 11 -0.63 -11.33 7.31
C THR A 11 -1.07 -10.93 8.71
N THR A 12 -0.73 -9.72 9.10
CA THR A 12 -1.28 -9.10 10.31
C THR A 12 -2.66 -8.54 10.06
N THR A 13 -3.35 -8.16 11.14
CA THR A 13 -4.54 -7.32 11.07
C THR A 13 -4.26 -6.06 10.25
N GLU A 14 -5.25 -5.67 9.45
CA GLU A 14 -5.23 -4.48 8.61
C GLU A 14 -5.37 -3.20 9.45
N VAL A 15 -4.56 -2.20 9.12
CA VAL A 15 -4.63 -0.85 9.69
C VAL A 15 -5.23 0.08 8.64
N PRO A 16 -6.41 0.68 8.88
CA PRO A 16 -7.05 1.56 7.92
C PRO A 16 -6.33 2.92 7.84
N PHE A 17 -6.28 3.49 6.65
CA PHE A 17 -5.93 4.89 6.43
C PHE A 17 -6.71 5.46 5.24
N THR A 18 -6.91 6.78 5.23
CA THR A 18 -7.76 7.43 4.22
C THR A 18 -7.02 8.59 3.59
N ILE A 19 -7.05 8.67 2.27
CA ILE A 19 -6.54 9.83 1.52
C ILE A 19 -7.74 10.69 1.16
N ASN A 20 -7.82 11.88 1.77
CA ASN A 20 -8.89 12.83 1.54
C ASN A 20 -8.41 13.96 0.64
N LEU A 21 -9.20 14.26 -0.39
CA LEU A 21 -9.01 15.41 -1.28
C LEU A 21 -10.15 16.38 -1.07
N SER A 22 -9.80 17.65 -0.93
CA SER A 22 -10.74 18.75 -0.72
C SER A 22 -10.48 19.87 -1.71
N ASN A 23 -11.51 20.66 -2.01
CA ASN A 23 -11.43 21.81 -2.93
C ASN A 23 -11.04 21.43 -4.37
N CYS A 24 -11.47 20.25 -4.82
CA CYS A 24 -11.28 19.81 -6.20
C CYS A 24 -12.28 20.51 -7.13
N GLN A 25 -11.80 21.12 -8.21
CA GLN A 25 -12.65 21.76 -9.24
C GLN A 25 -12.55 20.97 -10.55
N SER A 26 -13.71 20.68 -11.16
CA SER A 26 -13.81 20.12 -12.51
C SER A 26 -13.05 18.80 -12.76
N VAL A 27 -12.91 17.95 -11.73
CA VAL A 27 -12.28 16.63 -11.85
C VAL A 27 -13.25 15.65 -12.54
N GLY A 28 -12.80 15.02 -13.63
CA GLY A 28 -13.52 13.96 -14.35
C GLY A 28 -12.94 12.57 -14.09
N SER A 29 -11.68 12.47 -13.66
CA SER A 29 -11.06 11.23 -13.20
C SER A 29 -9.93 11.48 -12.19
N VAL A 30 -9.71 10.51 -11.30
CA VAL A 30 -8.59 10.47 -10.36
C VAL A 30 -7.82 9.19 -10.58
N PHE A 31 -6.50 9.32 -10.75
CA PHE A 31 -5.56 8.22 -10.78
C PHE A 31 -4.67 8.28 -9.56
N MET A 32 -4.35 7.12 -9.01
CA MET A 32 -3.47 6.95 -7.86
C MET A 32 -2.34 6.01 -8.22
N GLN A 33 -1.13 6.35 -7.77
CA GLN A 33 0.04 5.50 -7.83
C GLN A 33 0.76 5.53 -6.49
N PHE A 34 1.09 4.36 -5.94
CA PHE A 34 1.96 4.25 -4.78
C PHE A 34 3.37 3.87 -5.24
N ASN A 35 4.32 4.76 -5.02
CA ASN A 35 5.74 4.55 -5.32
C ASN A 35 6.48 4.10 -4.08
N ALA A 36 7.14 2.95 -4.19
CA ALA A 36 7.97 2.39 -3.13
C ALA A 36 8.94 1.36 -3.71
N THR A 37 9.97 1.02 -2.94
CA THR A 37 10.85 -0.10 -3.26
C THR A 37 10.10 -1.41 -3.04
N ALA A 38 10.01 -2.23 -4.10
CA ALA A 38 9.36 -3.53 -4.05
C ALA A 38 10.25 -4.57 -3.34
N ASP A 39 9.66 -5.45 -2.52
CA ASP A 39 10.36 -6.60 -1.96
C ASP A 39 10.61 -7.65 -3.04
N THR A 40 11.84 -7.78 -3.50
CA THR A 40 12.23 -8.70 -4.58
C THR A 40 12.30 -10.17 -4.15
N ASN A 41 12.15 -10.47 -2.85
CA ASN A 41 12.22 -11.85 -2.34
C ASN A 41 10.88 -12.60 -2.46
N ALA A 42 9.78 -11.90 -2.74
CA ALA A 42 8.45 -12.47 -2.84
C ALA A 42 8.00 -12.64 -4.31
N THR A 43 7.27 -13.71 -4.61
CA THR A 43 6.68 -13.97 -5.95
C THR A 43 5.75 -12.84 -6.42
N SER A 44 5.11 -12.13 -5.49
CA SER A 44 4.29 -10.94 -5.75
C SER A 44 4.95 -9.67 -5.22
N GLY A 45 6.27 -9.59 -5.34
CA GLY A 45 7.09 -8.49 -4.81
C GLY A 45 6.66 -7.09 -5.25
N ASN A 46 6.11 -6.98 -6.47
CA ASN A 46 5.57 -5.72 -6.98
C ASN A 46 4.34 -5.17 -6.21
N GLN A 47 3.79 -5.92 -5.27
CA GLN A 47 2.67 -5.51 -4.40
C GLN A 47 3.09 -5.44 -2.93
N ILE A 48 4.40 -5.56 -2.64
CA ILE A 48 4.93 -5.62 -1.29
C ILE A 48 6.06 -4.61 -1.17
N ILE A 49 5.92 -3.70 -0.23
CA ILE A 49 6.91 -2.68 0.08
C ILE A 49 8.01 -3.33 0.92
N GLN A 50 9.25 -3.20 0.47
CA GLN A 50 10.43 -3.60 1.22
C GLN A 50 10.56 -2.75 2.49
N LEU A 51 10.90 -3.39 3.61
CA LEU A 51 11.25 -2.66 4.83
C LEU A 51 12.53 -1.83 4.64
N ASP A 52 12.67 -0.77 5.42
CA ASP A 52 13.87 0.05 5.47
C ASP A 52 15.11 -0.81 5.73
N ASN A 53 16.20 -0.53 5.03
CA ASN A 53 17.44 -1.28 5.17
C ASN A 53 18.28 -0.73 6.33
N SER A 54 18.08 -1.29 7.53
CA SER A 54 18.81 -0.97 8.77
C SER A 54 19.29 -2.25 9.46
N PRO A 55 20.40 -2.23 10.22
CA PRO A 55 20.82 -3.36 11.05
C PRO A 55 19.77 -3.79 12.09
N SER A 56 18.86 -2.90 12.48
CA SER A 56 17.76 -3.21 13.42
C SER A 56 16.52 -3.76 12.73
N SER A 57 16.47 -3.82 11.40
CA SER A 57 15.26 -4.19 10.66
C SER A 57 14.90 -5.68 10.80
N ALA A 58 13.61 -5.95 10.87
CA ALA A 58 13.05 -7.28 10.73
C ALA A 58 13.30 -7.81 9.32
N THR A 59 13.41 -9.13 9.18
CA THR A 59 13.56 -9.80 7.89
C THR A 59 12.43 -10.80 7.66
N GLY A 60 12.19 -11.12 6.38
CA GLY A 60 11.18 -12.11 5.97
C GLY A 60 9.74 -11.61 6.01
N ILE A 61 9.54 -10.30 6.16
CA ILE A 61 8.26 -9.63 6.03
C ILE A 61 8.39 -8.38 5.17
N GLY A 62 7.28 -7.93 4.60
CA GLY A 62 7.13 -6.62 3.97
C GLY A 62 5.78 -6.00 4.32
N ILE A 63 5.49 -4.82 3.77
CA ILE A 63 4.21 -4.12 3.98
C ILE A 63 3.39 -4.17 2.70
N GLN A 64 2.12 -4.55 2.77
CA GLN A 64 1.15 -4.39 1.69
C GLN A 64 0.24 -3.20 1.94
N ILE A 65 -0.06 -2.47 0.87
CA ILE A 65 -1.19 -1.54 0.83
C ILE A 65 -2.33 -2.22 0.07
N LEU A 66 -3.53 -2.12 0.60
CA LEU A 66 -4.77 -2.65 0.02
C LEU A 66 -5.69 -1.48 -0.30
N ASP A 67 -6.41 -1.56 -1.42
CA ASP A 67 -7.48 -0.63 -1.74
C ASP A 67 -8.73 -0.86 -0.88
N GLY A 68 -9.76 -0.02 -1.08
CA GLY A 68 -11.03 -0.12 -0.37
C GLY A 68 -11.82 -1.41 -0.63
N ASN A 69 -11.41 -2.22 -1.62
CA ASN A 69 -11.98 -3.54 -1.92
C ASN A 69 -11.08 -4.69 -1.40
N ASN A 70 -10.13 -4.38 -0.51
CA ASN A 70 -9.14 -5.32 0.03
C ASN A 70 -8.26 -5.98 -1.05
N THR A 71 -8.07 -5.30 -2.19
CA THR A 71 -7.18 -5.78 -3.26
C THR A 71 -5.78 -5.18 -3.07
N PRO A 72 -4.70 -5.99 -3.10
CA PRO A 72 -3.34 -5.46 -3.00
C PRO A 72 -3.02 -4.47 -4.12
N VAL A 73 -2.45 -3.33 -3.76
CA VAL A 73 -2.03 -2.30 -4.70
C VAL A 73 -0.75 -2.74 -5.40
N THR A 74 -0.72 -2.61 -6.73
CA THR A 74 0.51 -2.77 -7.50
C THR A 74 1.36 -1.51 -7.38
N LEU A 75 2.57 -1.66 -6.85
CA LEU A 75 3.52 -0.56 -6.65
C LEU A 75 4.05 -0.04 -7.99
N ASN A 76 4.37 1.24 -8.02
CA ASN A 76 4.96 1.93 -9.17
C ASN A 76 4.09 1.84 -10.45
N ASN A 77 2.79 1.59 -10.28
CA ASN A 77 1.80 1.53 -11.34
C ASN A 77 0.63 2.46 -11.03
N SER A 78 0.20 3.22 -12.03
CA SER A 78 -0.94 4.13 -11.91
C SER A 78 -2.24 3.40 -12.20
N SER A 79 -3.22 3.56 -11.33
CA SER A 79 -4.56 2.98 -11.45
C SER A 79 -5.62 4.06 -11.33
N GLN A 80 -6.66 3.99 -12.17
CA GLN A 80 -7.83 4.85 -12.04
C GLN A 80 -8.64 4.43 -10.82
N ILE A 81 -8.77 5.32 -9.84
CA ILE A 81 -9.52 5.05 -8.60
C ILE A 81 -10.88 5.75 -8.56
N TRP A 82 -11.11 6.69 -9.49
CA TRP A 82 -12.40 7.35 -9.64
C TRP A 82 -12.59 7.91 -11.05
N SER A 83 -13.83 7.95 -11.52
CA SER A 83 -14.26 8.75 -12.67
C SER A 83 -15.72 9.20 -12.53
N GLY A 84 -16.06 10.30 -13.20
CA GLY A 84 -17.42 10.85 -13.22
C GLY A 84 -17.53 12.11 -14.06
N SER A 85 -18.71 12.71 -14.06
CA SER A 85 -18.93 14.01 -14.72
C SER A 85 -18.12 15.10 -14.01
N LYS A 86 -17.48 15.99 -14.79
CA LYS A 86 -16.67 17.09 -14.24
C LYS A 86 -17.52 17.98 -13.34
N GLY A 87 -17.03 18.23 -12.13
CA GLY A 87 -17.71 19.08 -11.14
C GLY A 87 -18.88 18.40 -10.41
N SER A 88 -19.08 17.09 -10.60
CA SER A 88 -20.11 16.32 -9.86
C SER A 88 -19.86 16.27 -8.35
N GLN A 89 -18.62 16.44 -7.91
CA GLN A 89 -18.24 16.56 -6.52
C GLN A 89 -16.97 17.41 -6.37
N ASN A 90 -16.76 17.95 -5.17
CA ASN A 90 -15.64 18.83 -4.83
C ASN A 90 -14.70 18.24 -3.76
N SER A 91 -15.04 17.07 -3.22
CA SER A 91 -14.25 16.34 -2.23
C SER A 91 -14.30 14.85 -2.52
N TYR A 92 -13.19 14.16 -2.25
CA TYR A 92 -13.03 12.74 -2.48
C TYR A 92 -12.39 12.09 -1.26
N SER A 93 -12.81 10.87 -0.94
CA SER A 93 -12.25 10.10 0.16
C SER A 93 -11.94 8.70 -0.31
N PHE A 94 -10.67 8.32 -0.26
CA PHE A 94 -10.19 7.02 -0.74
C PHE A 94 -9.66 6.22 0.43
N GLN A 95 -10.40 5.16 0.79
CA GLN A 95 -10.03 4.24 1.85
C GLN A 95 -8.99 3.25 1.37
N TYR A 96 -7.96 3.05 2.20
CA TYR A 96 -6.93 2.05 2.03
C TYR A 96 -6.66 1.34 3.35
N TYR A 97 -5.89 0.27 3.28
CA TYR A 97 -5.41 -0.46 4.44
C TYR A 97 -3.94 -0.79 4.27
N ALA A 98 -3.21 -0.87 5.39
CA ALA A 98 -1.85 -1.38 5.43
C ALA A 98 -1.78 -2.62 6.32
N ARG A 99 -0.96 -3.60 5.94
CA ARG A 99 -0.68 -4.77 6.78
C ARG A 99 0.72 -5.30 6.51
N TYR A 100 1.30 -5.99 7.48
CA TYR A 100 2.49 -6.79 7.22
C TYR A 100 2.12 -8.11 6.55
N ILE A 101 2.99 -8.60 5.67
CA ILE A 101 2.90 -9.92 5.05
C ILE A 101 4.22 -10.66 5.23
N GLN A 102 4.17 -11.96 5.53
CA GLN A 102 5.35 -12.82 5.54
C GLN A 102 5.78 -13.16 4.12
N THR A 103 7.02 -12.81 3.76
CA THR A 103 7.59 -13.02 2.41
C THR A 103 8.60 -14.16 2.36
N LEU A 104 9.22 -14.52 3.48
CA LEU A 104 10.15 -15.64 3.59
C LEU A 104 9.71 -16.65 4.64
N SER A 105 10.26 -17.86 4.58
CA SER A 105 9.96 -18.94 5.55
C SER A 105 10.35 -18.60 6.98
N PHE A 106 11.36 -17.76 7.18
CA PHE A 106 11.84 -17.32 8.49
C PHE A 106 11.64 -15.81 8.67
N VAL A 107 11.09 -15.42 9.82
CA VAL A 107 10.91 -14.02 10.22
C VAL A 107 11.82 -13.71 11.40
N SER A 108 12.72 -12.74 11.25
CA SER A 108 13.48 -12.19 12.39
C SER A 108 12.70 -11.04 13.06
N ALA A 109 12.95 -10.82 14.34
CA ALA A 109 12.42 -9.65 15.03
C ALA A 109 13.29 -8.43 14.72
N GLY A 110 12.66 -7.25 14.65
CA GLY A 110 13.33 -5.99 14.40
C GLY A 110 12.33 -4.88 14.07
N GLU A 111 12.84 -3.73 13.69
CA GLU A 111 12.06 -2.61 13.16
C GLU A 111 11.44 -2.98 11.81
N ALA A 112 10.19 -2.56 11.60
CA ALA A 112 9.44 -2.89 10.39
C ALA A 112 8.86 -1.62 9.76
N ASN A 113 9.72 -0.62 9.61
CA ASN A 113 9.40 0.66 9.01
C ASN A 113 9.56 0.57 7.48
N ALA A 114 8.77 1.34 6.74
CA ALA A 114 8.95 1.55 5.32
C ALA A 114 8.30 2.88 4.90
N VAL A 115 8.69 3.39 3.73
CA VAL A 115 8.13 4.61 3.14
C VAL A 115 7.53 4.31 1.77
N ALA A 116 6.33 4.83 1.54
CA ALA A 116 5.72 4.90 0.21
C ALA A 116 5.28 6.33 -0.07
N THR A 117 5.48 6.77 -1.31
CA THR A 117 5.00 8.07 -1.81
C THR A 117 3.80 7.84 -2.70
N TYR A 118 2.65 8.43 -2.37
CA TYR A 118 1.51 8.41 -3.28
C TYR A 118 1.57 9.59 -4.25
N VAL A 119 1.15 9.35 -5.50
CA VAL A 119 1.04 10.35 -6.56
C VAL A 119 -0.39 10.33 -7.08
N LEU A 120 -0.97 11.52 -7.17
CA LEU A 120 -2.33 11.73 -7.65
C LEU A 120 -2.30 12.49 -8.98
N THR A 121 -3.02 11.97 -9.97
CA THR A 121 -3.22 12.63 -11.27
C THR A 121 -4.71 12.86 -11.48
N TYR A 122 -5.08 14.08 -11.87
CA TYR A 122 -6.46 14.53 -12.08
C TYR A 122 -6.67 14.98 -13.52
N ASN A 123 -7.73 14.51 -14.17
CA ASN A 123 -8.14 14.94 -15.53
C ASN A 123 -9.60 15.36 -15.59
#